data_AF-A0A7R9B9I3-F1
#
_entry.id   AF-A0A7R9B9I3-F1
#
_cell.length_a   1.000
_cell.length_b   1.000
_cell.length_c   1.000
_cell.angle_alpha   90.00
_cell.angle_beta   90.00
_cell.angle_gamma   90.00
#
_symmetry.space_group_name_H-M   'P 1'
#
loop_
_entity.id
_entity.type
_entity.pdbx_description
1 polymer ?
#
loop_
_entity_poly.entity_id
_entity_poly.type
_entity_poly.pdbx_seq_one_letter_code
_entity_poly.pdbx_strand_id
1 'polypeptide(L)'
;SGPSVPPYTYNGFVASLEFVDTVSTTELSVDPTDIFSLYNWQHRPFLVEGWDGTSAPGGAPSCHLLLSGGEARSEHFDSRSLPWSTSCSLDFRGRATDVVHISLFNYKLNLLSCHSALEWFDGAAGNTSEAVRLICSPVIRHAQDSSGRFLEQLSFVSSGRLMTLLLRRSTAPSAPADDEFVDGAYRFHDGRANRQRVQGISYQLCCFTRLS
;
A
#
# COMPACT_ATOMS: atom_id res chain seq x y z
N SER A 1 -15.49 -42.82 22.75
CA SER A 1 -16.39 -41.79 22.21
C SER A 1 -17.80 -42.10 22.69
N GLY A 2 -18.37 -41.29 23.57
CA GLY A 2 -19.72 -41.47 24.11
C GLY A 2 -20.78 -40.77 23.24
N PRO A 3 -22.06 -41.20 23.29
CA PRO A 3 -23.09 -40.66 22.41
C PRO A 3 -23.60 -39.30 22.92
N SER A 4 -23.89 -38.42 21.98
CA SER A 4 -24.33 -37.06 22.23
C SER A 4 -25.85 -37.02 22.46
N VAL A 5 -26.31 -36.51 23.60
CA VAL A 5 -27.74 -36.51 24.01
C VAL A 5 -28.42 -35.19 23.62
N PRO A 6 -29.55 -35.20 22.89
CA PRO A 6 -30.34 -34.02 22.49
C PRO A 6 -31.15 -33.38 23.64
N PRO A 7 -31.70 -32.16 23.47
CA PRO A 7 -31.81 -31.38 22.22
C PRO A 7 -30.74 -30.28 22.05
N TYR A 8 -30.15 -30.22 20.85
CA TYR A 8 -29.26 -29.13 20.45
C TYR A 8 -30.09 -27.92 20.00
N THR A 9 -29.99 -26.82 20.73
CA THR A 9 -30.47 -25.50 20.29
C THR A 9 -29.52 -24.96 19.23
N TYR A 10 -29.80 -25.26 17.96
CA TYR A 10 -29.13 -24.64 16.82
C TYR A 10 -29.66 -23.22 16.64
N ASN A 11 -28.99 -22.23 17.25
CA ASN A 11 -29.13 -20.83 16.84
C ASN A 11 -28.27 -20.63 15.58
N GLY A 12 -28.71 -21.20 14.47
CA GLY A 12 -28.07 -21.04 13.17
C GLY A 12 -28.15 -19.59 12.71
N PHE A 13 -27.00 -19.03 12.30
CA PHE A 13 -26.91 -17.69 11.74
C PHE A 13 -27.83 -17.55 10.51
N VAL A 14 -28.71 -16.54 10.53
CA VAL A 14 -29.54 -16.14 9.38
C VAL A 14 -28.77 -15.05 8.64
N ALA A 15 -28.35 -15.33 7.40
CA ALA A 15 -27.80 -14.34 6.49
C ALA A 15 -28.87 -13.98 5.45
N SER A 16 -29.30 -12.73 5.44
CA SER A 16 -30.20 -12.16 4.44
C SER A 16 -29.40 -11.32 3.44
N LEU A 17 -29.49 -11.65 2.16
CA LEU A 17 -28.96 -10.86 1.06
C LEU A 17 -30.06 -9.94 0.53
N GLU A 18 -29.78 -8.64 0.49
CA GLU A 18 -30.63 -7.63 -0.12
C GLU A 18 -29.92 -7.08 -1.36
N PHE A 19 -30.61 -7.08 -2.50
CA PHE A 19 -30.09 -6.56 -3.76
C PHE A 19 -30.62 -5.15 -3.95
N VAL A 20 -29.72 -4.16 -3.98
CA VAL A 20 -30.07 -2.78 -4.29
C VAL A 20 -29.81 -2.54 -5.78
N ASP A 21 -30.88 -2.42 -6.56
CA ASP A 21 -30.82 -1.87 -7.90
C ASP A 21 -30.62 -0.34 -7.79
N THR A 22 -29.39 0.15 -8.00
CA THR A 22 -29.14 1.59 -8.01
C THR A 22 -29.51 2.20 -9.35
N VAL A 23 -30.66 2.88 -9.34
CA VAL A 23 -31.07 3.87 -10.33
C VAL A 23 -30.01 4.98 -10.40
N SER A 24 -29.55 5.28 -11.62
CA SER A 24 -28.52 6.29 -11.90
C SER A 24 -28.98 7.66 -11.42
N THR A 25 -28.29 8.18 -10.39
CA THR A 25 -28.35 9.60 -10.02
C THR A 25 -26.97 10.18 -10.25
N THR A 26 -26.89 11.14 -11.18
CA THR A 26 -25.69 11.91 -11.50
C THR A 26 -25.24 12.72 -10.28
N GLU A 27 -24.20 12.23 -9.60
CA GLU A 27 -23.30 13.06 -8.81
C GLU A 27 -21.89 12.90 -9.39
N LEU A 28 -21.20 14.04 -9.55
CA LEU A 28 -19.92 14.14 -10.24
C LEU A 28 -18.84 13.37 -9.48
N SER A 29 -18.59 12.14 -9.91
CA SER A 29 -17.43 11.33 -9.56
C SER A 29 -16.21 11.88 -10.29
N VAL A 30 -15.23 12.39 -9.55
CA VAL A 30 -13.90 12.65 -10.10
C VAL A 30 -13.18 11.29 -10.18
N ASP A 31 -13.14 10.75 -11.39
CA ASP A 31 -12.44 9.52 -11.75
C ASP A 31 -10.92 9.70 -11.50
N PRO A 32 -10.23 8.78 -10.80
CA PRO A 32 -8.79 8.86 -10.58
C PRO A 32 -7.94 8.66 -11.85
N THR A 33 -8.56 8.43 -13.01
CA THR A 33 -7.84 8.19 -14.27
C THR A 33 -7.53 9.45 -15.08
N ASP A 34 -8.00 10.63 -14.68
CA ASP A 34 -7.91 11.86 -15.49
C ASP A 34 -6.90 12.92 -14.99
N ILE A 35 -5.73 12.47 -14.48
CA ILE A 35 -4.57 13.33 -14.18
C ILE A 35 -3.32 12.81 -14.89
N PHE A 36 -3.49 12.28 -16.11
CA PHE A 36 -2.35 11.81 -16.92
C PHE A 36 -1.83 12.83 -17.93
N SER A 37 -2.22 14.10 -17.82
CA SER A 37 -1.68 15.13 -18.71
C SER A 37 -1.48 16.46 -18.03
N LEU A 38 -0.23 16.93 -18.14
CA LEU A 38 0.29 18.28 -17.91
C LEU A 38 1.00 18.55 -16.58
N TYR A 39 2.07 17.82 -16.22
CA TYR A 39 3.13 18.47 -15.42
C TYR A 39 4.54 18.08 -15.85
N ASN A 40 5.25 19.07 -16.39
CA ASN A 40 6.67 19.05 -16.71
C ASN A 40 7.45 19.22 -15.39
N TRP A 41 7.57 18.15 -14.60
CA TRP A 41 8.45 18.14 -13.44
C TRP A 41 9.90 18.08 -13.93
N GLN A 42 10.70 19.09 -13.57
CA GLN A 42 12.14 18.92 -13.59
C GLN A 42 12.49 17.83 -12.58
N HIS A 43 12.54 16.58 -13.04
CA HIS A 43 13.14 15.48 -12.32
C HIS A 43 14.56 15.89 -11.97
N ARG A 44 14.79 16.34 -10.73
CA ARG A 44 16.14 16.32 -10.18
C ARG A 44 16.47 14.85 -10.01
N PRO A 45 17.44 14.30 -10.77
CA PRO A 45 17.80 12.90 -10.65
C PRO A 45 18.23 12.66 -9.22
N PHE A 46 17.60 11.68 -8.59
CA PHE A 46 18.07 11.11 -7.34
C PHE A 46 19.47 10.55 -7.61
N LEU A 47 20.44 10.80 -6.74
CA LEU A 47 21.66 9.99 -6.73
C LEU A 47 21.37 8.84 -5.78
N VAL A 48 20.82 7.72 -6.30
CA VAL A 48 21.02 6.44 -5.62
C VAL A 48 22.50 6.16 -5.85
N GLU A 49 23.38 6.59 -4.94
CA GLU A 49 24.71 6.02 -4.91
C GLU A 49 24.52 4.51 -4.77
N GLY A 50 25.06 3.77 -5.74
CA GLY A 50 24.99 2.32 -5.77
C GLY A 50 25.40 1.77 -4.42
N TRP A 51 24.48 1.03 -3.80
CA TRP A 51 24.75 0.31 -2.56
C TRP A 51 25.84 -0.72 -2.84
N ASP A 52 27.09 -0.35 -2.57
CA ASP A 52 28.15 -1.28 -2.24
C ASP A 52 28.17 -1.37 -0.71
N GLY A 53 28.17 -2.59 -0.17
CA GLY A 53 27.84 -2.91 1.22
C GLY A 53 28.86 -2.45 2.28
N THR A 54 29.31 -1.21 2.23
CA THR A 54 30.22 -0.60 3.19
C THR A 54 29.58 0.66 3.75
N SER A 55 29.00 0.53 4.94
CA SER A 55 28.62 1.65 5.79
C SER A 55 29.85 2.53 6.05
N ALA A 56 29.94 3.66 5.34
CA ALA A 56 30.91 4.70 5.65
C ALA A 56 30.54 5.37 6.99
N PRO A 57 31.50 5.58 7.91
CA PRO A 57 31.23 6.23 9.19
C PRO A 57 31.21 7.74 8.99
N GLY A 58 30.03 8.37 9.04
CA GLY A 58 29.92 9.84 9.12
C GLY A 58 28.81 10.53 8.31
N GLY A 59 27.91 9.79 7.64
CA GLY A 59 26.75 10.37 6.97
C GLY A 59 25.62 10.70 7.95
N ALA A 60 25.01 11.87 7.82
CA ALA A 60 23.77 12.22 8.53
C ALA A 60 22.72 11.09 8.38
N PRO A 61 21.84 10.89 9.37
CA PRO A 61 20.84 9.83 9.30
C PRO A 61 19.96 10.05 8.06
N SER A 62 20.12 9.19 7.06
CA SER A 62 19.31 9.22 5.85
C SER A 62 17.93 8.65 6.16
N CYS A 63 16.88 9.27 5.62
CA CYS A 63 15.52 8.73 5.71
C CYS A 63 15.40 7.60 4.70
N HIS A 64 15.93 6.43 5.07
CA HIS A 64 15.93 5.21 4.28
C HIS A 64 15.55 4.05 5.20
N LEU A 65 14.51 3.30 4.80
CA LEU A 65 14.04 2.13 5.52
C LEU A 65 14.00 0.94 4.56
N LEU A 66 14.80 -0.09 4.87
CA LEU A 66 14.79 -1.36 4.14
C LEU A 66 13.95 -2.38 4.91
N LEU A 67 12.89 -2.86 4.29
CA LEU A 67 11.99 -3.88 4.84
C LEU A 67 12.23 -5.19 4.09
N SER A 68 12.80 -6.18 4.79
CA SER A 68 13.28 -7.43 4.18
C SER A 68 12.34 -8.61 4.45
N GLY A 69 11.89 -9.27 3.39
CA GLY A 69 11.12 -10.52 3.45
C GLY A 69 11.94 -11.74 3.95
N GLY A 70 13.23 -11.54 4.21
CA GLY A 70 14.07 -12.47 4.96
C GLY A 70 13.88 -12.37 6.48
N GLU A 71 13.57 -11.18 6.98
CA GLU A 71 13.46 -10.87 8.41
C GLU A 71 12.00 -10.92 8.88
N ALA A 72 11.13 -10.12 8.26
CA ALA A 72 9.70 -10.05 8.58
C ALA A 72 8.87 -10.31 7.32
N ARG A 73 7.79 -11.10 7.46
CA ARG A 73 6.89 -11.43 6.35
C ARG A 73 5.74 -10.43 6.19
N SER A 74 5.40 -9.72 7.26
CA SER A 74 4.39 -8.67 7.27
C SER A 74 4.56 -7.82 8.52
N GLU A 75 4.47 -6.51 8.36
CA GLU A 75 4.59 -5.57 9.47
C GLU A 75 3.92 -4.24 9.12
N HIS A 76 3.75 -3.42 10.14
CA HIS A 76 3.36 -2.02 10.02
C HIS A 76 4.60 -1.15 9.77
N PHE A 77 4.44 -0.06 9.05
CA PHE A 77 5.47 0.96 8.89
C PHE A 77 4.88 2.35 9.06
N ASP A 78 5.66 3.24 9.64
CA ASP A 78 5.29 4.63 9.85
C ASP A 78 6.50 5.52 9.61
N SER A 79 6.40 6.41 8.61
CA SER A 79 7.46 7.36 8.27
C SER A 79 7.80 8.35 9.38
N ARG A 80 6.93 8.54 10.38
CA ARG A 80 7.19 9.40 11.56
C ARG A 80 8.21 8.79 12.51
N SER A 81 8.41 7.48 12.44
CA SER A 81 9.47 6.80 13.19
C SER A 81 10.87 7.04 12.60
N LEU A 82 10.93 7.59 11.39
CA LEU A 82 12.18 7.83 10.67
C LEU A 82 12.65 9.28 10.88
N PRO A 83 13.98 9.51 10.81
CA PRO A 83 14.54 10.86 10.80
C PRO A 83 13.89 11.72 9.70
N TRP A 84 13.57 12.97 10.02
CA TRP A 84 12.98 13.85 9.04
C TRP A 84 13.95 14.10 7.86
N SER A 85 13.41 14.04 6.65
CA SER A 85 14.10 14.36 5.40
C SER A 85 13.08 14.89 4.38
N THR A 86 13.56 15.71 3.45
CA THR A 86 12.80 16.13 2.25
C THR A 86 12.51 14.98 1.29
N SER A 87 13.28 13.91 1.40
CA SER A 87 13.14 12.71 0.58
C SER A 87 13.35 11.49 1.47
N CYS A 88 12.31 10.67 1.61
CA CYS A 88 12.36 9.44 2.39
C CYS A 88 12.02 8.23 1.53
N SER A 89 12.88 7.22 1.52
CA SER A 89 12.68 6.00 0.73
C SER A 89 12.37 4.81 1.64
N LEU A 90 11.30 4.10 1.33
CA LEU A 90 10.95 2.83 1.94
C LEU A 90 11.07 1.73 0.87
N ASP A 91 12.06 0.86 1.03
CA ASP A 91 12.38 -0.20 0.09
C ASP A 91 11.92 -1.56 0.63
N PHE A 92 10.99 -2.19 -0.09
CA PHE A 92 10.44 -3.49 0.27
C PHE A 92 11.12 -4.56 -0.58
N ARG A 93 11.91 -5.42 0.07
CA ARG A 93 12.71 -6.46 -0.60
C ARG A 93 12.31 -7.86 -0.16
N GLY A 94 11.49 -8.51 -0.97
CA GLY A 94 11.13 -9.91 -0.84
C GLY A 94 12.23 -10.88 -1.30
N ARG A 95 11.98 -12.17 -1.06
CA ARG A 95 12.75 -13.32 -1.56
C ARG A 95 12.56 -13.48 -3.07
N ALA A 96 13.31 -14.41 -3.66
CA ALA A 96 13.34 -14.60 -5.11
C ALA A 96 11.98 -14.81 -5.79
N THR A 97 10.99 -15.34 -5.08
CA THR A 97 9.66 -15.65 -5.60
C THR A 97 8.57 -14.76 -5.03
N ASP A 98 8.94 -13.83 -4.15
CA ASP A 98 7.95 -13.00 -3.47
C ASP A 98 7.35 -11.96 -4.42
N VAL A 99 6.10 -11.62 -4.12
CA VAL A 99 5.44 -10.37 -4.50
C VAL A 99 5.17 -9.58 -3.22
N VAL A 100 5.22 -8.26 -3.33
CA VAL A 100 5.00 -7.33 -2.22
C VAL A 100 3.57 -6.80 -2.32
N HIS A 101 2.85 -6.88 -1.21
CA HIS A 101 1.56 -6.22 -1.05
C HIS A 101 1.69 -5.12 0.00
N ILE A 102 1.24 -3.91 -0.31
CA ILE A 102 1.36 -2.76 0.58
C ILE A 102 -0.01 -2.10 0.68
N SER A 103 -0.43 -1.81 1.90
CA SER A 103 -1.68 -1.10 2.19
C SER A 103 -1.37 0.18 2.96
N LEU A 104 -1.88 1.31 2.49
CA LEU A 104 -1.83 2.57 3.23
C LEU A 104 -3.08 2.76 4.08
N PHE A 105 -2.88 3.16 5.33
CA PHE A 105 -3.96 3.40 6.29
C PHE A 105 -4.18 4.90 6.50
N ASN A 106 -3.11 5.62 6.81
CA ASN A 106 -3.14 7.05 7.09
C ASN A 106 -2.01 7.74 6.33
N TYR A 107 -2.31 8.89 5.74
CA TYR A 107 -1.26 9.74 5.18
C TYR A 107 -1.72 11.19 5.11
N LYS A 108 -0.75 12.09 5.16
CA LYS A 108 -0.97 13.53 5.13
C LYS A 108 0.13 14.19 4.32
N LEU A 109 -0.28 14.92 3.28
CA LEU A 109 0.56 15.75 2.43
C LEU A 109 -0.05 17.16 2.42
N ASN A 110 0.72 18.17 2.82
CA ASN A 110 0.20 19.48 3.22
C ASN A 110 0.36 20.55 2.14
N LEU A 111 1.38 20.44 1.29
CA LEU A 111 1.72 21.50 0.36
C LEU A 111 0.77 21.54 -0.84
N LEU A 112 0.60 22.70 -1.45
CA LEU A 112 -0.19 22.81 -2.67
C LEU A 112 0.60 22.33 -3.88
N SER A 113 -0.10 22.09 -5.00
CA SER A 113 0.52 21.89 -6.32
C SER A 113 1.55 20.75 -6.38
N CYS A 114 1.29 19.61 -5.73
CA CYS A 114 2.19 18.44 -5.70
C CYS A 114 3.59 18.71 -5.13
N HIS A 115 3.82 19.79 -4.37
CA HIS A 115 5.13 20.04 -3.76
C HIS A 115 5.53 18.98 -2.73
N SER A 116 4.56 18.23 -2.21
CA SER A 116 4.79 16.95 -1.55
C SER A 116 4.04 15.84 -2.27
N ALA A 117 4.61 14.64 -2.23
CA ALA A 117 4.09 13.52 -2.99
C ALA A 117 4.48 12.17 -2.39
N LEU A 118 3.64 11.18 -2.67
CA LEU A 118 4.00 9.77 -2.55
C LEU A 118 4.17 9.18 -3.95
N GLU A 119 5.36 8.67 -4.25
CA GLU A 119 5.69 8.02 -5.51
C GLU A 119 5.89 6.51 -5.28
N TRP A 120 5.20 5.70 -6.07
CA TRP A 120 5.29 4.25 -6.03
C TRP A 120 6.05 3.72 -7.23
N PHE A 121 7.01 2.83 -6.98
CA PHE A 121 7.77 2.15 -8.02
C PHE A 121 7.58 0.65 -7.91
N ASP A 122 7.14 0.01 -8.99
CA ASP A 122 7.06 -1.45 -9.10
C ASP A 122 8.42 -2.04 -9.45
N GLY A 123 9.32 -2.00 -8.46
CA GLY A 123 10.72 -2.35 -8.61
C GLY A 123 11.59 -1.50 -7.68
N ALA A 124 12.89 -1.48 -7.94
CA ALA A 124 13.77 -0.51 -7.30
C ALA A 124 13.54 0.87 -7.91
N ALA A 125 13.40 1.89 -7.07
CA ALA A 125 13.43 3.28 -7.54
C ALA A 125 14.83 3.60 -8.11
N GLY A 126 14.87 4.04 -9.36
CA GLY A 126 16.07 4.46 -10.06
C GLY A 126 15.82 5.69 -10.91
N ASN A 127 16.88 6.25 -11.50
CA ASN A 127 16.81 7.55 -12.17
C ASN A 127 15.94 7.56 -13.43
N THR A 128 15.64 6.38 -13.98
CA THR A 128 14.84 6.19 -15.18
C THR A 128 13.56 5.39 -14.92
N SER A 129 13.30 4.98 -13.67
CA SER A 129 12.05 4.29 -13.35
C SER A 129 10.93 5.32 -13.23
N GLU A 130 9.87 5.16 -14.02
CA GLU A 130 8.65 5.96 -13.84
C GLU A 130 7.85 5.42 -12.66
N ALA A 131 7.24 6.32 -11.90
CA ALA A 131 6.36 5.93 -10.80
C ALA A 131 5.08 5.31 -11.39
N VAL A 132 4.72 4.11 -10.92
CA VAL A 132 3.47 3.44 -11.32
C VAL A 132 2.24 4.14 -10.74
N ARG A 133 2.42 4.86 -9.64
CA ARG A 133 1.41 5.72 -9.01
C ARG A 133 2.06 6.92 -8.34
N LEU A 134 1.37 8.04 -8.42
CA LEU A 134 1.71 9.30 -7.78
C LEU A 134 0.50 9.80 -7.00
N ILE A 135 0.67 10.11 -5.72
CA ILE A 135 -0.33 10.79 -4.91
C ILE A 135 0.22 12.19 -4.63
N CYS A 136 -0.44 13.19 -5.18
CA CYS A 136 -0.07 14.58 -5.02
C CYS A 136 -0.70 15.21 -3.78
N SER A 137 0.01 16.15 -3.19
CA SER A 137 -0.50 17.08 -2.19
C SER A 137 -1.39 18.18 -2.81
N PRO A 138 -2.35 18.76 -2.04
CA PRO A 138 -2.66 18.44 -0.65
C PRO A 138 -3.63 17.27 -0.54
N VAL A 139 -3.40 16.38 0.42
CA VAL A 139 -4.32 15.27 0.70
C VAL A 139 -4.15 14.78 2.13
N ILE A 140 -5.28 14.48 2.78
CA ILE A 140 -5.31 13.82 4.08
C ILE A 140 -6.19 12.59 3.94
N ARG A 141 -5.65 11.43 4.33
CA ARG A 141 -6.38 10.18 4.42
C ARG A 141 -6.28 9.65 5.84
N HIS A 142 -7.44 9.26 6.35
CA HIS A 142 -7.56 8.54 7.60
C HIS A 142 -8.08 7.12 7.33
N ALA A 143 -7.65 6.18 8.15
CA ALA A 143 -8.10 4.79 8.08
C ALA A 143 -9.57 4.65 8.50
N GLN A 144 -10.09 5.62 9.26
CA GLN A 144 -11.46 5.63 9.79
C GLN A 144 -12.15 6.95 9.44
N ASP A 145 -13.47 6.88 9.24
CA ASP A 145 -14.34 8.05 9.16
C ASP A 145 -14.61 8.65 10.55
N SER A 146 -15.32 9.78 10.60
CA SER A 146 -15.70 10.45 11.85
C SER A 146 -16.61 9.60 12.76
N SER A 147 -17.24 8.55 12.22
CA SER A 147 -18.04 7.58 12.98
C SER A 147 -17.22 6.37 13.46
N GLY A 148 -15.91 6.34 13.18
CA GLY A 148 -15.01 5.26 13.56
C GLY A 148 -15.08 4.04 12.63
N ARG A 149 -15.80 4.12 11.51
CA ARG A 149 -15.85 3.02 10.54
C ARG A 149 -14.61 3.04 9.67
N PHE A 150 -14.04 1.86 9.44
CA PHE A 150 -12.88 1.71 8.57
C PHE A 150 -13.25 2.02 7.12
N LEU A 151 -12.46 2.91 6.52
CA LEU A 151 -12.53 3.21 5.09
C LEU A 151 -11.73 2.18 4.30
N GLU A 152 -12.08 2.01 3.02
CA GLU A 152 -11.30 1.19 2.10
C GLU A 152 -9.86 1.71 2.05
N GLN A 153 -8.91 0.78 2.19
CA GLN A 153 -7.49 1.07 2.21
C GLN A 153 -6.96 1.13 0.78
N LEU A 154 -6.00 2.02 0.55
CA LEU A 154 -5.31 2.07 -0.73
C LEU A 154 -4.24 0.98 -0.73
N SER A 155 -4.40 -0.02 -1.60
CA SER A 155 -3.52 -1.18 -1.66
C SER A 155 -2.82 -1.31 -3.02
N PHE A 156 -1.55 -1.73 -2.97
CA PHE A 156 -0.70 -1.94 -4.14
C PHE A 156 -0.05 -3.31 -4.09
N VAL A 157 0.06 -3.95 -5.25
CA VAL A 157 0.73 -5.24 -5.43
C VAL A 157 1.84 -5.04 -6.46
N SER A 158 3.07 -5.45 -6.13
CA SER A 158 4.18 -5.44 -7.07
C SER A 158 4.12 -6.61 -8.06
N SER A 159 4.72 -6.43 -9.24
CA SER A 159 4.92 -7.50 -10.23
C SER A 159 6.05 -8.47 -9.85
N GLY A 160 6.93 -8.06 -8.94
CA GLY A 160 8.08 -8.85 -8.49
C GLY A 160 8.42 -8.66 -7.02
N ARG A 161 9.63 -9.07 -6.64
CA ARG A 161 10.08 -9.08 -5.23
C ARG A 161 10.46 -7.71 -4.67
N LEU A 162 10.51 -6.69 -5.50
CA LEU A 162 10.94 -5.34 -5.12
C LEU A 162 9.80 -4.38 -5.32
N MET A 163 9.62 -3.47 -4.37
CA MET A 163 8.75 -2.31 -4.49
C MET A 163 9.37 -1.17 -3.68
N THR A 164 9.29 0.05 -4.19
CA THR A 164 9.78 1.23 -3.46
C THR A 164 8.66 2.25 -3.31
N LEU A 165 8.54 2.82 -2.12
CA LEU A 165 7.70 3.97 -1.82
C LEU A 165 8.61 5.16 -1.48
N LEU A 166 8.48 6.25 -2.24
CA LEU A 166 9.21 7.48 -1.99
C LEU A 166 8.24 8.55 -1.46
N LEU A 167 8.53 9.08 -0.27
CA LEU A 167 7.86 10.25 0.29
C LEU A 167 8.71 11.49 0.03
N ARG A 168 8.17 12.42 -0.75
CA ARG A 168 8.78 13.71 -1.04
C ARG A 168 8.09 14.80 -0.23
N ARG A 169 8.89 15.61 0.44
CA ARG A 169 8.50 16.75 1.26
C ARG A 169 9.31 17.96 0.81
N SER A 170 8.68 19.11 0.60
CA SER A 170 9.41 20.31 0.15
C SER A 170 10.12 21.03 1.29
N THR A 171 9.53 21.04 2.48
CA THR A 171 9.96 21.85 3.62
C THR A 171 9.90 21.08 4.92
N ALA A 172 10.79 21.42 5.86
CA ALA A 172 10.72 20.90 7.22
C ALA A 172 9.43 21.39 7.91
N PRO A 173 8.78 20.55 8.74
CA PRO A 173 7.59 20.96 9.46
C PRO A 173 7.95 22.06 10.46
N SER A 174 7.30 23.22 10.34
CA SER A 174 7.40 24.30 11.32
C SER A 174 6.59 24.03 12.57
N ALA A 175 5.51 23.26 12.45
CA ALA A 175 4.63 22.83 13.52
C ALA A 175 4.23 21.36 13.35
N PRO A 176 3.77 20.66 14.42
CA PRO A 176 3.29 19.28 14.31
C PRO A 176 2.12 19.12 13.32
N ALA A 177 1.31 20.16 13.16
CA ALA A 177 0.22 20.17 12.19
C ALA A 177 0.72 20.20 10.73
N ASP A 178 1.97 20.58 10.49
CA ASP A 178 2.59 20.61 9.17
C ASP A 178 3.33 19.31 8.86
N ASP A 179 3.35 18.36 9.80
CA ASP A 179 4.05 17.10 9.60
C ASP A 179 3.40 16.28 8.49
N GLU A 180 4.22 15.84 7.55
CA GLU A 180 3.83 15.07 6.38
C GLU A 180 4.28 13.63 6.58
N PHE A 181 3.33 12.71 6.52
CA PHE A 181 3.61 11.32 6.84
C PHE A 181 2.81 10.35 5.99
N VAL A 182 3.33 9.13 5.96
CA VAL A 182 2.67 7.92 5.49
C VAL A 182 2.78 6.82 6.55
N ASP A 183 1.68 6.13 6.74
CA ASP A 183 1.48 5.02 7.66
C ASP A 183 0.72 3.91 6.90
N GLY A 184 1.24 2.68 7.00
CA GLY A 184 0.65 1.53 6.37
C GLY A 184 1.17 0.21 6.92
N ALA A 185 0.92 -0.85 6.15
CA ALA A 185 1.50 -2.16 6.39
C ALA A 185 1.90 -2.82 5.08
N TYR A 186 2.83 -3.77 5.17
CA TYR A 186 3.25 -4.59 4.04
C TYR A 186 3.13 -6.06 4.33
N ARG A 187 3.15 -6.86 3.26
CA ARG A 187 3.24 -8.31 3.32
C ARG A 187 3.95 -8.87 2.09
N PHE A 188 4.86 -9.81 2.33
CA PHE A 188 5.51 -10.58 1.28
C PHE A 188 4.78 -11.92 1.08
N HIS A 189 4.33 -12.18 -0.15
CA HIS A 189 3.64 -13.41 -0.54
C HIS A 189 4.43 -14.18 -1.58
N ASP A 190 4.46 -15.51 -1.50
CA ASP A 190 5.08 -16.32 -2.55
C ASP A 190 4.20 -16.30 -3.82
N GLY A 191 4.70 -15.65 -4.87
CA GLY A 191 3.99 -15.53 -6.15
C GLY A 191 3.79 -16.85 -6.88
N ARG A 192 4.53 -17.92 -6.54
CA ARG A 192 4.33 -19.26 -7.11
C ARG A 192 2.97 -19.84 -6.76
N ALA A 193 2.47 -19.56 -5.54
CA ALA A 193 1.14 -19.98 -5.13
C ALA A 193 0.02 -19.34 -5.99
N ASN A 194 0.28 -18.18 -6.58
CA ASN A 194 -0.70 -17.48 -7.41
C ASN A 194 -0.59 -17.85 -8.90
N ARG A 195 0.62 -18.15 -9.42
CA ARG A 195 0.80 -18.61 -10.81
C ARG A 195 0.24 -20.00 -11.09
N GLN A 196 0.17 -20.88 -10.07
CA GLN A 196 -0.55 -22.15 -10.19
C GLN A 196 -2.07 -21.97 -10.36
N ARG A 197 -2.64 -20.81 -10.01
CA ARG A 197 -4.06 -20.50 -10.21
C ARG A 197 -4.39 -20.02 -11.64
N VAL A 198 -3.40 -19.49 -12.37
CA VAL A 198 -3.64 -18.87 -13.70
C VAL A 198 -3.48 -19.85 -14.86
N GLN A 199 -2.82 -21.01 -14.65
CA GLN A 199 -2.78 -22.10 -15.64
C GLN A 199 -3.92 -23.13 -15.50
N GLY A 200 -4.90 -22.85 -14.65
CA GLY A 200 -6.10 -23.67 -14.47
C GLY A 200 -7.34 -22.80 -14.44
N ILE A 201 -7.69 -22.12 -15.54
CA ILE A 201 -9.06 -21.63 -15.71
C ILE A 201 -9.95 -22.86 -15.95
N SER A 202 -10.36 -23.51 -14.87
CA SER A 202 -11.67 -24.12 -14.79
C SER A 202 -12.45 -23.28 -13.80
N TYR A 203 -13.49 -22.61 -14.31
CA TYR A 203 -14.50 -21.98 -13.48
C TYR A 203 -15.18 -23.07 -12.65
N GLN A 204 -14.67 -23.36 -11.46
CA GLN A 204 -15.47 -24.01 -10.44
C GLN A 204 -16.17 -22.92 -9.65
N LEU A 205 -17.43 -22.67 -10.05
CA LEU A 205 -18.45 -22.20 -9.14
C LEU A 205 -18.31 -23.00 -7.83
N CYS A 206 -18.13 -22.30 -6.71
CA CYS A 206 -18.41 -22.87 -5.40
C CYS A 206 -19.92 -23.13 -5.29
N CYS A 207 -20.38 -24.25 -5.82
CA CYS A 207 -21.64 -24.87 -5.40
C CYS A 207 -21.31 -25.84 -4.28
N PHE A 208 -21.74 -25.51 -3.06
CA PHE A 208 -21.89 -26.49 -2.00
C PHE A 208 -23.06 -27.42 -2.36
N THR A 209 -22.76 -28.57 -2.96
CA THR A 209 -23.70 -29.69 -2.97
C THR A 209 -23.69 -30.38 -1.61
N ARG A 210 -24.82 -30.27 -0.92
CA ARG A 210 -25.20 -31.03 0.26
C ARG A 210 -25.37 -32.50 -0.16
N LEU A 211 -24.57 -33.41 0.40
CA LEU A 211 -24.84 -34.84 0.31
C LEU A 211 -25.81 -35.22 1.43
N SER A 212 -26.81 -36.01 1.03
CA SER A 212 -27.95 -36.55 1.78
C SER A 212 -27.57 -37.32 3.03
#